data_AF-A0AAV7U6Q4-F1
#
_entry.id   AF-A0AAV7U6Q4-F1
#
_cell.length_a   1.000
_cell.length_b   1.000
_cell.length_c   1.000
_cell.angle_alpha   90.00
_cell.angle_beta   90.00
_cell.angle_gamma   90.00
#
_symmetry.space_group_name_H-M   'P 1'
#
loop_
_entity.id
_entity.type
_entity.pdbx_description
1 polymer ?
#
loop_
_entity_poly.entity_id
_entity_poly.type
_entity_poly.pdbx_seq_one_letter_code
_entity_poly.pdbx_strand_id
1 'polypeptide(L)'
;MGDGQPSNVFEMSIQMLDIQFIPKTNLVLQRHKFFSRVQQRDEDIASYVASLRGLGLSCEFDHLLDSLIRDQLVRCASDKRIREKLLMKDPNLEEAILIAKKMEHAAVWLQEMDVKSIQVEQAVMAEVNKKEEPRGATRWNRCDKNGDDLKISKEERRKTME
;
A
#
# COMPACT_ATOMS: atom_id res chain seq x y z
N MET A 1 3.02 38.35 66.54
CA MET A 1 4.15 37.92 65.71
C MET A 1 3.62 36.88 64.74
N GLY A 2 3.65 37.17 63.44
CA GLY A 2 3.12 36.30 62.40
C GLY A 2 4.24 35.97 61.42
N ASP A 3 5.10 35.03 61.81
CA ASP A 3 6.17 34.54 60.95
C ASP A 3 5.60 33.38 60.12
N GLY A 4 4.85 33.74 59.07
CA GLY A 4 4.45 32.81 58.02
C GLY A 4 5.62 32.59 57.07
N GLN A 5 6.39 31.52 57.30
CA GLN A 5 7.50 31.08 56.43
C GLN A 5 7.16 29.70 55.83
N PRO A 6 7.76 29.32 54.69
CA PRO A 6 7.44 29.77 53.34
C PRO A 6 6.93 28.56 52.54
N SER A 7 5.66 28.53 52.18
CA SER A 7 5.13 27.53 51.22
C SER A 7 5.84 27.55 49.86
N ASN A 8 6.63 28.59 49.59
CA ASN A 8 7.26 28.88 48.30
C ASN A 8 8.63 28.20 48.08
N VAL A 9 9.51 28.04 49.08
CA VAL A 9 10.90 27.58 48.83
C VAL A 9 10.96 26.12 48.35
N PHE A 10 10.13 25.26 48.93
CA PHE A 10 10.03 23.87 48.52
C PHE A 10 9.42 23.74 47.11
N GLU A 11 8.36 24.49 46.83
CA GLU A 11 7.71 24.55 45.53
C GLU A 11 8.63 25.11 44.43
N MET A 12 9.41 26.14 44.76
CA MET A 12 10.40 26.75 43.89
C MET A 12 11.57 25.80 43.59
N SER A 13 11.97 24.98 44.57
CA SER A 13 13.00 23.95 44.38
C SER A 13 12.52 22.86 43.42
N ILE A 14 11.26 22.42 43.54
CA ILE A 14 10.65 21.46 42.61
C ILE A 14 10.60 22.05 41.20
N GLN A 15 10.15 23.30 41.03
CA GLN A 15 10.12 23.96 39.72
C GLN A 15 11.50 24.10 39.07
N MET A 16 12.52 24.48 39.86
CA MET A 16 13.90 24.57 39.36
C MET A 16 14.44 23.21 38.92
N LEU A 17 14.12 22.14 39.67
CA LEU A 17 14.48 20.78 39.30
C LEU A 17 13.75 20.36 38.02
N ASP A 18 12.45 20.62 37.90
CA ASP A 18 11.67 20.33 36.69
C ASP A 18 12.23 21.04 35.46
N ILE A 19 12.62 22.31 35.56
CA ILE A 19 13.22 23.08 34.46
C ILE A 19 14.56 22.49 33.98
N GLN A 20 15.34 21.91 34.90
CA GLN A 20 16.69 21.40 34.62
C GLN A 20 16.71 19.91 34.24
N PHE A 21 15.78 19.12 34.80
CA PHE A 21 15.80 17.66 34.71
C PHE A 21 14.65 17.08 33.88
N ILE A 22 13.60 17.85 33.55
CA ILE A 22 12.68 17.48 32.47
C ILE A 22 13.40 17.83 31.16
N PRO A 23 13.79 16.85 30.33
CA PRO A 23 14.33 17.16 29.02
C PRO A 23 13.24 17.93 28.28
N LYS A 24 13.44 19.24 28.08
CA LYS A 24 12.51 20.08 27.31
C LYS A 24 12.27 19.37 26.00
N THR A 25 11.06 18.86 25.81
CA THR A 25 10.68 18.20 24.59
C THR A 25 10.95 19.19 23.47
N ASN A 26 11.85 18.83 22.56
CA ASN A 26 12.15 19.72 21.46
C ASN A 26 10.91 19.77 20.55
N LEU A 27 10.06 20.77 20.76
CA LEU A 27 8.80 20.94 20.03
C LEU A 27 9.04 20.99 18.53
N VAL A 28 10.13 21.62 18.09
CA VAL A 28 10.53 21.65 16.67
C VAL A 28 10.77 20.23 16.16
N LEU A 29 11.48 19.40 16.93
CA LEU A 29 11.71 18.00 16.57
C LEU A 29 10.40 17.19 16.52
N GLN A 30 9.50 17.36 17.48
CA GLN A 30 8.22 16.63 17.49
C GLN A 30 7.32 17.04 16.33
N ARG A 31 7.18 18.35 16.09
CA ARG A 31 6.44 18.89 14.94
C ARG A 31 7.06 18.43 13.63
N HIS A 32 8.39 18.44 13.52
CA HIS A 32 9.08 17.90 12.36
C HIS A 32 8.78 16.41 12.15
N LYS A 33 8.78 15.59 13.22
CA LYS A 33 8.39 14.17 13.13
C LYS A 33 6.95 13.99 12.65
N PHE A 34 6.02 14.79 13.17
CA PHE A 34 4.62 14.80 12.73
C PHE A 34 4.52 15.13 11.24
N PHE A 35 5.11 16.23 10.79
CA PHE A 35 5.06 16.63 9.38
C PHE A 35 5.89 15.72 8.47
N SER A 36 6.91 15.03 8.96
CA SER A 36 7.67 14.08 8.13
C SER A 36 6.97 12.73 7.96
N ARG A 37 5.91 12.47 8.73
CA ARG A 37 5.24 11.17 8.72
C ARG A 37 4.45 10.97 7.42
N VAL A 38 4.83 9.97 6.63
CA VAL A 38 4.13 9.57 5.39
C VAL A 38 3.52 8.18 5.54
N GLN A 39 2.35 7.90 4.96
CA GLN A 39 1.72 6.57 5.02
C GLN A 39 2.66 5.53 4.42
N GLN A 40 2.88 4.42 5.14
CA GLN A 40 3.71 3.33 4.62
C GLN A 40 2.95 2.52 3.57
N ARG A 41 3.65 1.77 2.71
CA ARG A 41 3.02 1.05 1.58
C ARG A 41 1.95 0.05 2.02
N ASP A 42 2.18 -0.62 3.14
CA ASP A 42 1.31 -1.68 3.67
C ASP A 42 0.60 -1.23 4.96
N GLU A 43 0.43 0.07 5.13
CA GLU A 43 -0.22 0.64 6.30
C GLU A 43 -1.64 1.10 5.95
N ASP A 44 -2.63 0.55 6.65
CA ASP A 44 -4.02 0.96 6.52
C ASP A 44 -4.23 2.42 6.95
N ILE A 45 -5.23 3.08 6.37
CA ILE A 45 -5.59 4.46 6.72
C ILE A 45 -5.87 4.62 8.23
N ALA A 46 -6.50 3.62 8.86
CA ALA A 46 -6.81 3.67 10.29
C ALA A 46 -5.54 3.72 11.16
N SER A 47 -4.56 2.87 10.84
CA SER A 47 -3.28 2.78 11.54
C SER A 47 -2.42 4.03 11.33
N TYR A 48 -2.46 4.58 10.11
CA TYR A 48 -1.79 5.82 9.78
C TYR A 48 -2.33 7.01 10.59
N VAL A 49 -3.65 7.17 10.65
CA VAL A 49 -4.30 8.24 11.41
C VAL A 49 -4.04 8.07 12.91
N ALA A 50 -4.07 6.83 13.43
CA ALA A 50 -3.74 6.56 14.83
C ALA A 50 -2.29 6.96 15.16
N SER A 51 -1.35 6.66 14.26
CA SER A 51 0.05 7.10 14.39
C SER A 51 0.19 8.63 14.42
N LEU A 52 -0.53 9.33 13.53
CA LEU A 52 -0.52 10.80 13.52
C LEU A 52 -1.11 11.40 14.80
N ARG A 53 -2.20 10.83 15.32
CA ARG A 53 -2.77 11.23 16.61
C ARG A 53 -1.75 11.06 17.73
N GLY A 54 -1.05 9.92 17.78
CA GLY A 54 -0.01 9.67 18.78
C GLY A 54 1.15 10.67 18.72
N LEU A 55 1.63 11.01 17.52
CA LEU A 55 2.68 12.02 17.32
C LEU A 55 2.21 13.43 17.73
N GLY A 56 0.95 13.76 17.41
CA GLY A 56 0.36 15.06 17.69
C GLY A 56 0.22 15.40 19.17
N LEU A 57 0.10 14.39 20.05
CA LEU A 57 -0.01 14.58 21.50
C LEU A 57 1.19 15.33 22.11
N SER A 58 2.39 15.18 21.55
CA SER A 58 3.61 15.83 22.05
C SER A 58 3.96 17.14 21.32
N CYS A 59 3.09 17.61 20.42
CA CYS A 59 3.37 18.74 19.53
C CYS A 59 2.71 20.06 19.93
N GLU A 60 1.88 20.06 20.99
CA GLU A 60 1.13 21.24 21.46
C GLU A 60 0.35 21.90 20.31
N PHE A 61 -0.49 21.12 19.63
CA PHE A 61 -1.35 21.61 18.53
C PHE A 61 -2.74 22.04 19.00
N ASP A 62 -3.13 21.70 20.23
CA ASP A 62 -4.44 22.01 20.81
C ASP A 62 -5.60 21.66 19.86
N HIS A 63 -6.47 22.63 19.57
CA HIS A 63 -7.62 22.52 18.70
C HIS A 63 -7.26 22.33 17.21
N LEU A 64 -6.01 22.57 16.80
CA LEU A 64 -5.58 22.42 15.40
C LEU A 64 -5.22 20.99 15.03
N LEU A 65 -5.07 20.08 16.01
CA LEU A 65 -4.62 18.71 15.78
C LEU A 65 -5.43 18.02 14.68
N ASP A 66 -6.75 18.09 14.74
CA ASP A 66 -7.60 17.38 13.78
C ASP A 66 -7.51 17.98 12.37
N SER A 67 -7.40 19.31 12.26
CA SER A 67 -7.16 19.98 10.96
C SER A 67 -5.82 19.57 10.37
N LEU A 68 -4.77 19.54 11.20
CA LEU A 68 -3.42 19.16 10.75
C LEU A 68 -3.34 17.69 10.35
N ILE A 69 -4.05 16.79 11.05
CA ILE A 69 -4.14 15.38 10.66
C ILE A 69 -4.84 15.25 9.31
N ARG A 70 -5.94 15.99 9.08
CA ARG A 70 -6.63 16.01 7.79
C ARG A 70 -5.70 16.49 6.68
N ASP A 71 -5.00 17.60 6.89
CA ASP A 71 -4.11 18.19 5.89
C ASP A 71 -2.94 17.23 5.59
N GLN A 72 -2.43 16.53 6.61
CA GLN A 72 -1.41 15.50 6.46
C GLN A 72 -1.95 14.25 5.74
N LEU A 73 -3.21 13.88 5.93
CA LEU A 73 -3.88 12.80 5.18
C LEU A 73 -3.98 13.17 3.70
N VAL A 74 -4.40 14.40 3.40
CA VAL A 74 -4.45 14.93 2.03
C VAL A 74 -3.07 14.94 1.37
N ARG A 75 -2.02 15.28 2.12
CA ARG A 75 -0.66 15.36 1.59
C ARG A 75 -0.01 13.99 1.39
N CYS A 76 -0.21 13.07 2.34
CA CYS A 76 0.64 11.90 2.51
C CYS A 76 -0.08 10.55 2.53
N ALA A 77 -1.39 10.50 2.26
CA ALA A 77 -2.03 9.23 1.95
C ALA A 77 -1.34 8.58 0.75
N SER A 78 -1.12 7.28 0.76
CA SER A 78 -0.44 6.52 -0.29
C SER A 78 -1.22 6.57 -1.61
N ASP A 79 -2.54 6.36 -1.55
CA ASP A 79 -3.42 6.37 -2.72
C ASP A 79 -3.72 7.82 -3.18
N LYS A 80 -3.33 8.12 -4.42
CA LYS A 80 -3.59 9.39 -5.09
C LYS A 80 -5.09 9.68 -5.23
N ARG A 81 -5.92 8.65 -5.45
CA ARG A 81 -7.37 8.81 -5.63
C ARG A 81 -8.02 9.32 -4.35
N ILE A 82 -7.55 8.85 -3.20
CA ILE A 82 -7.99 9.34 -1.89
C ILE A 82 -7.62 10.82 -1.76
N ARG A 83 -6.36 11.20 -2.04
CA ARG A 83 -5.91 12.60 -1.98
C ARG A 83 -6.75 13.52 -2.88
N GLU A 84 -6.99 13.12 -4.12
CA GLU A 84 -7.83 13.85 -5.07
C GLU A 84 -9.26 14.02 -4.55
N LYS A 85 -9.87 12.94 -4.02
CA LYS A 85 -11.24 12.98 -3.52
C LYS A 85 -11.39 13.88 -2.30
N LEU A 86 -10.41 13.88 -1.40
CA LEU A 86 -10.40 14.75 -0.23
C LEU A 86 -10.27 16.22 -0.61
N LEU A 87 -9.38 16.55 -1.57
CA LEU A 87 -9.22 17.92 -2.09
C LEU A 87 -10.50 18.48 -2.72
N MET A 88 -11.30 17.64 -3.38
CA MET A 88 -12.55 18.08 -4.01
C MET A 88 -13.67 18.36 -3.01
N LYS A 89 -13.71 17.65 -1.88
CA LYS A 89 -14.84 17.68 -0.96
C LYS A 89 -14.64 18.60 0.24
N ASP A 90 -13.39 18.93 0.58
CA ASP A 90 -13.02 19.68 1.79
C ASP A 90 -13.72 19.17 3.08
N PRO A 91 -13.59 17.87 3.41
CA PRO A 91 -14.28 17.30 4.56
C PRO A 91 -13.63 17.70 5.91
N ASN A 92 -14.37 17.55 7.00
CA ASN A 92 -13.77 17.48 8.34
C ASN A 92 -12.96 16.17 8.51
N LEU A 93 -12.22 16.02 9.61
CA LEU A 93 -11.36 14.85 9.81
C LEU A 93 -12.13 13.53 9.84
N GLU A 94 -13.28 13.48 10.53
CA GLU A 94 -14.07 12.25 10.62
C GLU A 94 -14.60 11.81 9.25
N GLU A 95 -15.12 12.76 8.47
CA GLU A 95 -15.55 12.54 7.10
C GLU A 95 -14.39 12.12 6.19
N ALA A 96 -13.22 12.74 6.35
CA ALA A 96 -12.03 12.39 5.58
C ALA A 96 -11.62 10.94 5.81
N ILE A 97 -11.59 10.51 7.08
CA ILE A 97 -11.29 9.13 7.48
C ILE A 97 -12.33 8.17 6.89
N LEU A 98 -13.61 8.52 6.97
CA LEU A 98 -14.69 7.68 6.44
C LEU A 98 -14.59 7.50 4.92
N ILE A 99 -14.31 8.57 4.18
CA ILE A 99 -14.13 8.53 2.73
C ILE A 99 -12.93 7.65 2.38
N ALA A 100 -11.79 7.89 3.03
CA ALA A 100 -10.57 7.14 2.78
C ALA A 100 -10.75 5.64 3.06
N LYS A 101 -11.37 5.26 4.19
CA LYS A 101 -11.68 3.86 4.52
C LYS A 101 -12.62 3.20 3.50
N LYS A 102 -13.66 3.92 3.06
CA LYS A 102 -14.58 3.39 2.03
C LYS A 102 -13.86 3.13 0.71
N MET A 103 -12.93 4.00 0.32
CA MET A 103 -12.15 3.85 -0.90
C MET A 103 -11.14 2.70 -0.79
N GLU A 104 -10.45 2.58 0.34
CA GLU A 104 -9.54 1.46 0.64
C GLU A 104 -10.28 0.12 0.55
N HIS A 105 -11.43 0.01 1.22
CA HIS A 105 -12.28 -1.17 1.14
C HIS A 105 -12.76 -1.44 -0.28
N ALA A 106 -13.29 -0.44 -0.99
CA ALA A 106 -13.73 -0.63 -2.38
C ALA A 106 -12.59 -1.14 -3.29
N ALA A 107 -11.36 -0.66 -3.10
CA ALA A 107 -10.20 -1.13 -3.86
C ALA A 107 -9.88 -2.60 -3.59
N VAL A 108 -9.88 -3.02 -2.33
CA VAL A 108 -9.66 -4.43 -1.94
C VAL A 108 -10.73 -5.34 -2.54
N TRP A 109 -12.01 -4.94 -2.45
CA TRP A 109 -13.11 -5.74 -2.98
C TRP A 109 -13.03 -5.90 -4.50
N LEU A 110 -12.68 -4.85 -5.23
CA LEU A 110 -12.49 -4.95 -6.68
C LEU A 110 -11.34 -5.91 -7.05
N GLN A 111 -10.22 -5.85 -6.31
CA GLN A 111 -9.12 -6.80 -6.51
C GLN A 111 -9.55 -8.24 -6.26
N GLU A 112 -10.32 -8.51 -5.19
CA GLU A 112 -10.83 -9.84 -4.92
C GLU A 112 -11.77 -10.35 -6.02
N MET A 113 -12.63 -9.48 -6.56
CA MET A 113 -13.54 -9.83 -7.65
C MET A 113 -12.77 -10.17 -8.93
N ASP A 114 -11.74 -9.40 -9.27
CA ASP A 114 -10.87 -9.64 -10.43
C ASP A 114 -10.07 -10.95 -10.28
N VAL A 115 -9.58 -11.27 -9.07
CA VAL A 115 -8.87 -12.53 -8.84
C VAL A 115 -9.82 -13.73 -9.01
N LYS A 116 -11.06 -13.62 -8.51
CA LYS A 116 -12.07 -14.69 -8.63
C LYS A 116 -12.47 -14.92 -10.09
N SER A 117 -12.63 -13.87 -10.91
CA SER A 117 -12.93 -14.03 -12.33
C SER A 117 -11.76 -14.68 -13.09
N ILE A 118 -10.51 -14.27 -12.82
CA ILE A 118 -9.32 -14.89 -13.43
C ILE A 118 -9.22 -16.38 -13.09
N GLN A 119 -9.50 -16.79 -11.86
CA GLN A 119 -9.49 -18.21 -11.46
C GLN A 119 -10.54 -19.04 -12.22
N VAL A 120 -11.72 -18.46 -12.48
CA VAL A 120 -12.77 -19.11 -13.28
C VAL A 120 -12.32 -19.23 -14.73
N GLU A 121 -11.78 -18.17 -15.33
CA GLU A 121 -11.25 -18.19 -16.70
C GLU A 121 -10.16 -19.27 -16.87
N GLN A 122 -9.22 -19.34 -15.94
CA GLN A 122 -8.14 -20.33 -15.93
C GLN A 122 -8.66 -21.77 -15.79
N ALA A 123 -9.65 -22.00 -14.93
CA ALA A 123 -10.27 -23.30 -14.75
C ALA A 123 -11.02 -23.75 -16.01
N VAL A 124 -11.74 -22.84 -16.68
CA VAL A 124 -12.44 -23.12 -17.95
C VAL A 124 -11.44 -23.47 -19.05
N MET A 125 -10.36 -22.70 -19.20
CA MET A 125 -9.32 -22.96 -20.20
C MET A 125 -8.59 -24.29 -19.96
N ALA A 126 -8.32 -24.64 -18.69
CA ALA A 126 -7.70 -25.92 -18.33
C ALA A 126 -8.61 -27.11 -18.67
N GLU A 127 -9.93 -26.97 -18.55
CA GLU A 127 -10.89 -28.02 -18.89
C GLU A 127 -11.10 -28.16 -20.41
N VAL A 128 -11.00 -27.07 -21.18
CA VAL A 128 -11.01 -27.10 -22.65
C VAL A 128 -9.78 -27.82 -23.20
N ASN A 129 -8.59 -27.57 -22.64
CA ASN A 129 -7.34 -28.17 -23.12
C ASN A 129 -7.27 -29.70 -22.90
N LYS A 130 -7.97 -30.24 -21.89
CA LYS A 130 -8.09 -31.71 -21.68
C LYS A 130 -8.95 -32.40 -22.75
N LYS A 131 -9.75 -31.66 -23.53
CA LYS A 131 -10.61 -32.20 -24.58
C LYS A 131 -9.95 -32.23 -25.97
N GLU A 132 -8.73 -31.73 -26.10
CA GLU A 132 -7.92 -31.90 -27.31
C GLU A 132 -7.01 -33.13 -27.19
N GLU A 133 -7.59 -34.34 -27.19
CA GLU A 133 -6.85 -35.50 -27.67
C GLU A 133 -6.75 -35.42 -29.21
N PRO A 134 -5.61 -35.76 -29.82
CA PRO A 134 -5.46 -35.75 -31.28
C PRO A 134 -6.44 -36.75 -31.88
N ARG A 135 -7.55 -36.23 -32.43
CA ARG A 135 -8.50 -37.01 -33.23
C ARG A 135 -7.81 -37.47 -34.51
N GLY A 136 -7.31 -38.71 -34.48
CA GLY A 136 -7.02 -39.49 -35.68
C GLY A 136 -5.57 -39.91 -35.86
N ALA A 137 -5.02 -40.69 -34.93
CA ALA A 137 -3.95 -41.62 -35.28
C ALA A 137 -4.55 -43.00 -35.56
N THR A 138 -5.27 -43.14 -36.69
CA THR A 138 -5.72 -44.46 -37.14
C THR A 138 -4.50 -45.23 -37.61
N ARG A 139 -4.10 -46.19 -36.77
CA ARG A 139 -3.08 -47.20 -37.02
C ARG A 139 -3.38 -47.97 -38.33
N TRP A 140 -2.72 -47.60 -39.42
CA TRP A 140 -2.60 -48.46 -40.59
C TRP A 140 -1.43 -49.42 -40.37
N ASN A 141 -1.74 -50.67 -40.07
CA ASN A 141 -0.74 -51.74 -40.07
C ASN A 141 -0.39 -52.10 -41.53
N ARG A 142 0.89 -51.89 -41.86
CA ARG A 142 1.77 -52.73 -42.69
C ARG A 142 1.15 -53.49 -43.88
N CYS A 143 1.54 -53.07 -45.09
CA CYS A 143 1.84 -53.97 -46.19
C CYS A 143 3.21 -53.55 -46.79
N ASP A 144 4.25 -54.32 -46.47
CA ASP A 144 5.42 -54.47 -47.33
C ASP A 144 4.94 -55.12 -48.64
N LYS A 145 5.27 -54.56 -49.82
CA LYS A 145 5.87 -55.25 -50.99
C LYS A 145 6.32 -54.23 -52.06
N ASN A 146 7.65 -54.19 -52.24
CA ASN A 146 8.41 -54.07 -53.49
C ASN A 146 8.43 -52.76 -54.30
N GLY A 147 9.65 -52.25 -54.50
CA GLY A 147 10.22 -52.01 -55.83
C GLY A 147 10.25 -50.56 -56.34
N ASP A 148 11.44 -49.96 -56.24
CA ASP A 148 12.14 -49.19 -57.30
C ASP A 148 11.42 -48.01 -58.00
N ASP A 149 11.89 -46.77 -57.80
CA ASP A 149 12.92 -46.17 -58.67
C ASP A 149 13.07 -44.62 -58.55
N LEU A 150 14.34 -44.22 -58.66
CA LEU A 150 14.94 -42.95 -59.15
C LEU A 150 14.52 -41.59 -58.53
N LYS A 151 15.42 -40.95 -57.76
CA LYS A 151 16.44 -39.95 -58.19
C LYS A 151 15.87 -38.68 -58.86
N ILE A 152 16.10 -37.51 -58.24
CA ILE A 152 17.06 -36.49 -58.71
C ILE A 152 17.11 -35.32 -57.71
N SER A 153 18.32 -34.81 -57.54
CA SER A 153 18.82 -33.78 -56.62
C SER A 153 18.82 -32.37 -57.28
N LYS A 154 19.06 -31.35 -56.43
CA LYS A 154 19.48 -29.94 -56.66
C LYS A 154 18.30 -28.96 -56.58
N GLU A 155 18.30 -27.98 -55.67
CA GLU A 155 19.24 -26.87 -55.67
C GLU A 155 19.80 -26.52 -54.28
N GLU A 156 21.07 -26.17 -54.31
CA GLU A 156 22.03 -26.11 -53.23
C GLU A 156 22.21 -24.69 -52.66
N ARG A 157 22.79 -24.65 -51.45
CA ARG A 157 23.77 -23.65 -50.99
C ARG A 157 23.35 -22.18 -50.92
N ARG A 158 23.01 -21.73 -49.71
CA ARG A 158 23.73 -20.60 -49.10
C ARG A 158 23.64 -20.61 -47.58
N LYS A 159 24.70 -21.12 -46.93
CA LYS A 159 25.43 -20.46 -45.82
C LYS A 159 26.30 -21.47 -45.08
N THR A 160 27.56 -21.53 -45.52
CA THR A 160 28.70 -21.78 -44.65
C THR A 160 29.78 -20.79 -45.06
N MET A 161 30.31 -20.06 -44.07
CA MET A 161 31.55 -19.28 -44.05
C MET A 161 31.58 -17.95 -44.83
N GLU A 162 31.34 -16.86 -44.09
CA GLU A 162 32.42 -15.92 -43.73
C GLU A 162 32.29 -15.61 -42.24
#